data_AF-A0A3L8D9J1-F1
#
_entry.id   AF-A0A3L8D9J1-F1
#
_cell.length_a   1.000
_cell.length_b   1.000
_cell.length_c   1.000
_cell.angle_alpha   90.00
_cell.angle_beta   90.00
_cell.angle_gamma   90.00
#
_symmetry.space_group_name_H-M   'P 1'
#
loop_
_entity.id
_entity.type
_entity.pdbx_description
1 polymer ?
#
loop_
_entity_poly.entity_id
_entity_poly.type
_entity_poly.pdbx_seq_one_letter_code
_entity_poly.pdbx_strand_id
1 'polypeptide(L)'
;MDPPNLLGIRLLPDYEFGWINLCNDEKLLDSRVKRTNIMYGGRLPDLRNVIFTNGDIDPWHALSVLENLNTFSPAIVIKGSSHCRDLYSDAPTDVEDLKKARAKIRAIIGKWLSSWKFAEFNTIGNE
;
A
#
# COMPACT_ATOMS: atom_id res chain seq x y z
N MET A 1 37.99 -22.55 7.02
CA MET A 1 37.28 -23.22 8.13
C MET A 1 36.14 -22.30 8.51
N ASP A 2 34.92 -22.69 8.15
CA ASP A 2 33.71 -21.87 8.30
C ASP A 2 33.28 -21.71 9.76
N PRO A 3 32.57 -20.61 10.09
CA PRO A 3 32.11 -20.31 11.43
C PRO A 3 30.87 -21.14 11.84
N PRO A 4 30.58 -21.22 13.16
CA PRO A 4 29.58 -22.13 13.70
C PRO A 4 28.17 -21.51 13.80
N ASN A 5 27.18 -22.40 13.74
CA ASN A 5 25.86 -22.34 14.39
C ASN A 5 24.76 -21.45 13.79
N LEU A 6 24.11 -21.97 12.74
CA LEU A 6 22.68 -21.75 12.52
C LEU A 6 21.88 -22.64 13.49
N LEU A 7 20.95 -22.01 14.23
CA LEU A 7 19.94 -22.70 15.04
C LEU A 7 19.19 -23.71 14.17
N GLY A 8 19.49 -24.99 14.37
CA GLY A 8 18.82 -26.08 13.69
C GLY A 8 17.38 -26.21 14.16
N ILE A 9 16.44 -25.96 13.26
CA ILE A 9 15.07 -26.47 13.42
C ILE A 9 15.16 -27.98 13.20
N ARG A 10 15.12 -28.74 14.31
CA ARG A 10 15.04 -30.20 14.28
C ARG A 10 13.60 -30.58 13.95
N LEU A 11 13.32 -30.85 12.67
CA LEU A 11 12.03 -31.39 12.25
C LEU A 11 11.93 -32.86 12.69
N LEU A 12 10.89 -33.17 13.46
CA LEU A 12 10.50 -34.54 13.78
C LEU A 12 9.87 -35.20 12.55
N PRO A 13 10.09 -36.50 12.33
CA PRO A 13 9.68 -37.17 11.12
C PRO A 13 8.20 -37.57 11.19
N ASP A 14 7.51 -37.42 10.05
CA ASP A 14 6.42 -38.29 9.57
C ASP A 14 4.94 -37.80 9.61
N TYR A 15 4.63 -36.50 9.76
CA TYR A 15 3.25 -36.00 9.51
C TYR A 15 3.12 -34.65 8.77
N GLU A 16 4.22 -34.03 8.30
CA GLU A 16 4.20 -32.67 7.71
C GLU A 16 4.25 -32.59 6.17
N PHE A 17 4.07 -33.68 5.43
CA PHE A 17 4.17 -33.63 3.95
C PHE A 17 2.92 -33.08 3.23
N GLY A 18 1.81 -32.82 3.93
CA GLY A 18 0.59 -32.28 3.31
C GLY A 18 0.54 -30.74 3.24
N TRP A 19 1.09 -30.06 4.24
CA TRP A 19 0.94 -28.60 4.40
C TRP A 19 2.00 -27.80 3.63
N ILE A 20 3.20 -28.36 3.46
CA ILE A 20 4.30 -27.70 2.74
C ILE A 20 4.07 -27.66 1.23
N ASN A 21 3.34 -28.63 0.68
CA ASN A 21 3.10 -28.74 -0.76
C ASN A 21 1.99 -27.81 -1.29
N LEU A 22 1.15 -27.23 -0.42
CA LEU A 22 0.11 -26.29 -0.85
C LEU A 22 0.66 -24.87 -1.08
N CYS A 23 1.70 -24.47 -0.35
CA CYS A 23 2.34 -23.15 -0.46
C CYS A 23 3.41 -23.06 -1.56
N ASN A 24 3.86 -24.21 -2.07
CA ASN A 24 4.97 -24.31 -3.04
C ASN A 24 4.51 -24.78 -4.43
N ASP A 25 3.21 -24.76 -4.73
CA ASP A 25 2.73 -24.99 -6.10
C ASP A 25 2.96 -23.72 -6.94
N GLU A 26 4.07 -23.71 -7.69
CA GLU A 26 4.46 -22.59 -8.57
C GLU A 26 3.37 -22.25 -9.59
N LYS A 27 2.67 -23.25 -10.15
CA LYS A 27 1.63 -23.02 -11.15
C LYS A 27 0.42 -22.36 -10.52
N LEU A 28 0.06 -22.78 -9.30
CA LEU A 28 -1.00 -22.14 -8.54
C LEU A 28 -0.60 -20.69 -8.21
N LEU A 29 0.62 -20.46 -7.71
CA LEU A 29 1.13 -19.13 -7.37
C LEU A 29 1.09 -18.20 -8.58
N ASP A 30 1.68 -18.61 -9.70
CA ASP A 30 1.71 -17.84 -10.94
C ASP A 30 0.30 -17.52 -11.45
N SER A 31 -0.60 -18.50 -11.38
CA SER A 31 -2.00 -18.31 -11.76
C SER A 31 -2.68 -17.26 -10.88
N ARG A 32 -2.42 -17.25 -9.57
CA ARG A 32 -2.98 -16.25 -8.64
C ARG A 32 -2.38 -14.87 -8.86
N VAL A 33 -1.07 -14.76 -9.06
CA VAL A 33 -0.39 -13.48 -9.38
C VAL A 33 -0.91 -12.92 -10.71
N LYS A 34 -1.03 -13.76 -11.74
CA LYS A 34 -1.60 -13.35 -13.03
C LYS A 34 -3.04 -12.87 -12.88
N ARG A 35 -3.85 -13.59 -12.13
CA ARG A 35 -5.24 -13.21 -11.87
C ARG A 35 -5.33 -11.87 -11.16
N THR A 36 -4.57 -11.62 -10.09
CA THR A 36 -4.62 -10.34 -9.37
C THR A 36 -4.14 -9.18 -10.24
N ASN A 37 -3.09 -9.38 -11.04
CA ASN A 37 -2.62 -8.36 -11.98
C ASN A 37 -3.66 -8.02 -13.05
N ILE A 38 -4.38 -9.02 -13.60
CA ILE A 38 -5.46 -8.77 -14.56
C ILE A 38 -6.62 -8.03 -13.91
N MET A 39 -7.02 -8.43 -12.69
CA MET A 39 -8.18 -7.86 -12.01
C MET A 39 -7.95 -6.41 -11.56
N TYR A 40 -6.73 -6.09 -11.10
CA TYR A 40 -6.44 -4.80 -10.48
C TYR A 40 -5.49 -3.91 -11.31
N GLY A 41 -5.01 -4.36 -12.47
CA GLY A 41 -4.13 -3.58 -13.35
C GLY A 41 -2.63 -3.62 -12.99
N GLY A 42 -2.24 -4.47 -12.04
CA GLY A 42 -0.83 -4.70 -11.68
C GLY A 42 -0.11 -3.42 -11.26
N ARG A 43 0.96 -3.06 -11.97
CA ARG A 43 1.78 -1.87 -11.67
C ARG A 43 1.17 -0.54 -12.13
N LEU A 44 0.23 -0.58 -13.07
CA LEU A 44 -0.40 0.61 -13.66
C LEU A 44 -1.93 0.47 -13.57
N PRO A 45 -2.49 0.44 -12.35
CA PRO A 45 -3.92 0.32 -12.16
C PRO A 45 -4.65 1.57 -12.67
N ASP A 46 -5.77 1.38 -13.37
CA ASP A 46 -6.64 2.49 -13.82
C ASP A 46 -7.57 2.91 -12.68
N LEU A 47 -7.23 4.00 -12.01
CA LEU A 47 -7.87 4.43 -10.76
C LEU A 47 -8.09 5.93 -10.73
N ARG A 48 -9.16 6.35 -10.05
CA ARG A 48 -9.46 7.75 -9.78
C ARG A 48 -9.73 7.96 -8.28
N ASN A 49 -9.22 9.05 -7.74
CA ASN A 49 -9.39 9.45 -6.33
C ASN A 49 -8.75 8.47 -5.34
N VAL A 50 -7.54 7.99 -5.65
CA VAL A 50 -6.73 7.14 -4.75
C VAL A 50 -5.42 7.85 -4.44
N ILE A 51 -5.08 8.01 -3.16
CA ILE A 51 -3.76 8.54 -2.75
C ILE A 51 -2.88 7.37 -2.37
N PHE A 52 -1.73 7.21 -3.02
CA PHE A 52 -0.72 6.23 -2.64
C PHE A 52 0.26 6.87 -1.66
N THR A 53 0.23 6.47 -0.39
CA THR A 53 1.17 6.93 0.62
C THR A 53 2.20 5.84 0.90
N ASN A 54 3.47 6.21 0.94
CA ASN A 54 4.57 5.27 1.18
C ASN A 54 5.63 5.91 2.05
N GLY A 55 6.10 5.21 3.08
CA GLY A 55 7.30 5.59 3.80
C GLY A 55 8.55 5.05 3.10
N ASP A 56 9.61 5.84 2.96
CA ASP A 56 10.86 5.40 2.31
C ASP A 56 11.66 4.37 3.11
N ILE A 57 11.44 4.29 4.42
CA ILE A 57 12.06 3.28 5.29
C ILE A 57 11.28 1.95 5.26
N ASP A 58 10.02 1.97 4.84
CA ASP A 58 9.17 0.78 4.79
C ASP A 58 9.63 -0.18 3.68
N PRO A 59 10.08 -1.42 3.94
CA PRO A 59 10.50 -2.33 2.86
C PRO A 59 9.42 -2.60 1.81
N TRP A 60 8.14 -2.43 2.17
CA TRP A 60 7.03 -2.64 1.24
C TRP A 60 6.86 -1.53 0.20
N HIS A 61 7.47 -0.35 0.37
CA HIS A 61 7.32 0.75 -0.60
C HIS A 61 7.80 0.38 -2.00
N ALA A 62 8.78 -0.52 -2.11
CA ALA A 62 9.31 -1.00 -3.39
C ALA A 62 8.25 -1.74 -4.26
N LEU A 63 7.20 -2.28 -3.62
CA LEU A 63 6.09 -2.97 -4.30
C LEU A 63 4.92 -2.02 -4.61
N SER A 64 5.02 -0.75 -4.21
CA SER A 64 3.94 0.23 -4.32
C SER A 64 4.10 1.16 -5.53
N VAL A 65 3.16 2.08 -5.68
CA VAL A 65 3.17 3.16 -6.64
C VAL A 65 3.86 4.37 -6.01
N LEU A 66 5.04 4.72 -6.53
CA LEU A 66 5.89 5.79 -5.98
C LEU A 66 5.79 7.10 -6.77
N GLU A 67 5.13 7.08 -7.93
CA GLU A 67 4.92 8.22 -8.81
C GLU A 67 3.43 8.40 -9.12
N ASN A 68 3.02 9.62 -9.47
CA ASN A 68 1.62 9.89 -9.80
C ASN A 68 1.24 9.12 -11.07
N LEU A 69 0.24 8.24 -10.97
CA LEU A 69 -0.30 7.54 -12.14
C LEU A 69 -1.12 8.47 -13.03
N ASN A 70 -1.85 9.40 -12.40
CA ASN A 70 -2.63 10.42 -13.08
C ASN A 70 -2.88 11.63 -12.16
N THR A 71 -3.55 12.65 -12.68
CA THR A 71 -3.84 13.90 -11.96
C THR A 71 -4.81 13.75 -10.79
N PHE A 72 -5.61 12.68 -10.76
CA PHE A 72 -6.60 12.40 -9.70
C PHE A 72 -6.11 11.41 -8.64
N SER A 73 -5.00 10.70 -8.91
CA SER A 73 -4.48 9.65 -8.06
C SER A 73 -2.97 9.86 -7.79
N PRO A 74 -2.62 10.77 -6.86
CA PRO A 74 -1.23 11.11 -6.58
C PRO A 74 -0.54 10.08 -5.68
N ALA A 75 0.78 9.95 -5.85
CA ALA A 75 1.67 9.26 -4.94
C ALA A 75 2.42 10.26 -4.03
N ILE A 76 2.60 9.87 -2.77
CA ILE A 76 3.28 10.66 -1.74
C ILE A 76 4.26 9.73 -1.04
N VAL A 77 5.55 9.91 -1.33
CA VAL A 77 6.65 9.26 -0.62
C VAL A 77 7.08 10.16 0.53
N ILE A 78 7.10 9.60 1.74
CA ILE A 78 7.35 10.29 3.00
C ILE A 78 8.73 9.88 3.50
N LYS A 79 9.66 10.83 3.51
CA LYS A 79 11.03 10.62 3.93
C LYS A 79 11.14 10.43 5.44
N GLY A 80 11.89 9.44 5.87
CA GLY A 80 12.08 9.10 7.28
C GLY A 80 10.86 8.43 7.91
N SER A 81 9.95 7.89 7.12
CA SER A 81 8.69 7.31 7.60
C SER A 81 8.67 5.80 7.37
N SER A 82 8.14 5.06 8.35
CA SER A 82 7.93 3.63 8.27
C SER A 82 6.50 3.28 7.85
N HIS A 83 6.21 1.98 7.84
CA HIS A 83 4.94 1.40 7.40
C HIS A 83 3.72 2.12 7.98
N CYS A 84 2.88 2.65 7.09
CA CYS A 84 1.58 3.25 7.41
C CYS A 84 1.59 4.36 8.47
N ARG A 85 2.74 5.00 8.71
CA ARG A 85 2.88 5.98 9.81
C ARG A 85 1.96 7.20 9.65
N ASP A 86 1.61 7.55 8.42
CA ASP A 86 0.66 8.61 8.06
C ASP A 86 -0.75 8.40 8.63
N LEU A 87 -1.17 7.15 8.84
CA LEU A 87 -2.49 6.80 9.39
C LEU A 87 -2.59 6.93 10.92
N TYR A 88 -1.46 7.03 11.62
CA TYR A 88 -1.45 7.19 13.07
C TYR A 88 -1.74 8.63 13.49
N SER A 89 -2.13 8.80 14.75
CA SER A 89 -2.28 10.11 15.39
C SER A 89 -1.00 10.94 15.31
N ASP A 90 -1.16 12.26 15.30
CA ASP A 90 -0.05 13.20 15.33
C ASP A 90 0.73 13.07 16.64
N ALA A 91 2.05 13.00 16.54
CA ALA A 91 2.98 12.95 17.66
C ALA A 91 4.00 14.11 17.60
N PRO A 92 4.47 14.64 18.74
CA PRO A 92 5.48 15.70 18.75
C PRO A 92 6.80 15.31 18.06
N THR A 93 7.11 14.01 18.06
CA THR A 93 8.31 13.41 17.46
C THR A 93 8.16 13.12 15.97
N ASP A 94 7.02 13.42 15.36
CA ASP A 94 6.82 13.17 13.93
C ASP A 94 7.77 14.02 13.08
N VAL A 95 8.38 13.36 12.10
CA VAL A 95 9.27 14.01 11.13
C VAL A 95 8.52 15.05 10.31
N GLU A 96 9.22 16.08 9.89
CA GLU A 96 8.60 17.21 9.20
C GLU A 96 7.92 16.79 7.87
N ASP A 97 8.50 15.82 7.16
CA ASP A 97 7.94 15.33 5.90
C ASP A 97 6.61 14.60 6.10
N LEU A 98 6.46 13.88 7.22
CA LEU A 98 5.21 13.23 7.62
C LEU A 98 4.09 14.25 7.91
N LYS A 99 4.43 15.34 8.60
CA LYS A 99 3.48 16.44 8.86
C LYS A 99 2.99 17.07 7.56
N LYS A 100 3.91 17.35 6.63
CA LYS A 100 3.60 17.87 5.29
C LYS A 100 2.74 16.89 4.48
N ALA A 101 3.06 15.60 4.53
CA ALA A 101 2.29 14.55 3.88
C ALA A 101 0.86 14.51 4.40
N ARG A 102 0.66 14.46 5.72
CA ARG A 102 -0.68 14.48 6.33
C ARG A 102 -1.47 15.75 5.97
N ALA A 103 -0.83 16.92 5.98
CA ALA A 103 -1.48 18.16 5.54
C ALA A 103 -1.93 18.09 4.08
N LYS A 104 -1.08 17.58 3.17
CA LYS A 104 -1.42 17.38 1.76
C LYS A 104 -2.56 16.38 1.58
N ILE A 105 -2.54 15.25 2.29
CA ILE A 105 -3.60 14.23 2.26
C ILE A 105 -4.94 14.83 2.70
N ARG A 106 -4.97 15.54 3.84
CA ARG A 106 -6.17 16.22 4.35
C ARG A 106 -6.72 17.24 3.35
N ALA A 107 -5.84 18.00 2.68
CA ALA A 107 -6.26 18.96 1.66
C ALA A 107 -6.89 18.28 0.43
N ILE A 108 -6.31 17.18 -0.06
CA ILE A 108 -6.86 16.41 -1.19
C ILE A 108 -8.24 15.84 -0.83
N ILE A 109 -8.37 15.18 0.32
CA ILE A 109 -9.64 14.62 0.79
C ILE A 109 -10.68 15.73 0.99
N GLY A 110 -10.29 16.86 1.58
CA GLY A 110 -11.16 18.02 1.75
C GLY A 110 -11.70 18.55 0.41
N LYS A 111 -10.87 18.56 -0.64
CA LYS A 111 -11.31 18.92 -2.00
C LYS A 111 -12.33 17.93 -2.54
N TRP A 112 -12.11 16.63 -2.37
CA TRP A 112 -13.07 15.60 -2.80
C TRP A 112 -14.42 15.76 -2.10
N LEU A 113 -14.42 15.91 -0.78
CA LEU A 113 -15.65 16.12 0.00
C LEU A 113 -16.39 17.41 -0.39
N SER A 114 -15.65 18.48 -0.69
CA SER A 114 -16.25 19.75 -1.11
C SER A 114 -16.88 19.66 -2.51
N SER A 115 -16.20 18.98 -3.45
CA SER A 115 -16.74 18.74 -4.79
C SER A 115 -18.01 17.88 -4.77
N TRP A 116 -18.10 16.93 -3.83
CA TRP A 116 -19.29 16.10 -3.64
C TRP A 116 -20.50 16.93 -3.22
N LYS A 117 -20.37 17.74 -2.16
CA LYS A 117 -21.46 18.58 -1.66
C LYS A 117 -21.99 19.51 -2.76
N PHE A 118 -21.09 20.06 -3.58
CA PHE A 118 -21.47 20.94 -4.68
C PHE A 118 -22.27 20.22 -5.79
N ALA A 119 -22.00 18.94 -6.03
CA ALA A 119 -22.76 18.13 -6.98
C ALA A 119 -24.19 17.89 -6.47
N GLU A 120 -24.37 17.57 -5.19
CA GLU A 120 -25.69 17.37 -4.60
C GLU A 120 -26.57 18.64 -4.65
N PHE A 121 -26.05 19.81 -4.27
CA PHE A 121 -26.82 21.07 -4.28
C PHE A 121 -27.31 21.48 -5.68
N ASN A 122 -26.54 21.20 -6.73
CA ASN A 122 -26.94 21.52 -8.11
C ASN A 122 -28.00 20.56 -8.68
N THR A 123 -28.18 19.38 -8.08
CA THR A 123 -29.26 18.45 -8.46
C THR A 123 -30.60 18.76 -7.79
N ILE A 124 -30.63 19.47 -6.66
CA ILE A 124 -31.88 19.78 -5.92
C ILE A 124 -32.42 21.19 -6.24
N GLY A 125 -31.65 22.03 -6.93
CA GLY A 125 -32.00 23.41 -7.26
C GLY A 125 -32.47 23.65 -8.69
N ASN A 126 -32.75 22.58 -9.47
CA ASN A 126 -33.23 22.65 -10.85
C ASN A 126 -34.62 21.97 -11.01
N GLU A 127 -35.52 22.23 -10.06
CA GLU A 127 -36.97 21.98 -10.21
C GLU A 127 -37.74 23.29 -10.06
#